data_AF-A7A7N0-F1
#
_entry.id   AF-A7A7N0-F1
#
_cell.length_a   1.000
_cell.length_b   1.000
_cell.length_c   1.000
_cell.angle_alpha   90.00
_cell.angle_beta   90.00
_cell.angle_gamma   90.00
#
_symmetry.space_group_name_H-M   'P 1'
#
loop_
_entity.id
_entity.type
_entity.pdbx_description
1 polymer ?
#
loop_
_entity_poly.entity_id
_entity_poly.type
_entity_poly.pdbx_seq_one_letter_code
_entity_poly.pdbx_strand_id
1 'polypeptide(L)'
;MADAPADAARLDAPSSPGEVHRLPGLDLLRAIAVLWVMLFHSFLNEGPDEGFAWLCHYGWMGVDLFFVLSGYLIGSQVLGPLARGQRLSFGGFYLRRAFRILPAFLAVLAVYLLVPGFRESPGLEPA
;
A
#
# COMPACT_ATOMS: atom_id res chain seq x y z
N MET A 1 8.36 37.57 39.87
CA MET A 1 9.13 37.27 38.65
C MET A 1 8.62 35.94 38.12
N ALA A 2 7.44 35.97 37.50
CA ALA A 2 6.72 34.81 37.01
C ALA A 2 6.69 34.94 35.48
N ASP A 3 7.27 33.96 34.80
CA ASP A 3 7.24 33.84 33.34
C ASP A 3 6.40 32.61 32.98
N ALA A 4 5.71 32.69 31.84
CA ALA A 4 4.74 31.78 31.24
C ALA A 4 3.32 31.77 31.85
N PRO A 5 2.25 31.87 31.02
CA PRO A 5 2.07 30.99 29.86
C PRO A 5 1.61 31.71 28.59
N ALA A 6 2.55 32.02 27.69
CA ALA A 6 2.25 32.36 26.29
C ALA A 6 2.01 31.11 25.41
N ASP A 7 2.18 29.90 25.97
CA ASP A 7 2.15 28.63 25.24
C ASP A 7 0.76 27.96 25.20
N ALA A 8 -0.18 28.39 26.06
CA ALA A 8 -1.53 27.81 26.10
C ALA A 8 -2.42 28.26 24.92
N ALA A 9 -2.05 29.34 24.22
CA ALA A 9 -2.87 29.93 23.15
C ALA A 9 -2.58 29.35 21.75
N ARG A 10 -1.58 28.47 21.59
CA ARG A 10 -1.22 27.88 20.29
C ARG A 10 -1.87 26.53 19.98
N LEU A 11 -2.55 25.92 20.96
CA LEU A 11 -3.14 24.58 20.82
C LEU A 11 -4.53 24.56 20.15
N ASP A 12 -5.11 25.73 19.87
CA ASP A 12 -6.51 25.87 19.41
C ASP A 12 -6.63 26.49 18.01
N ALA A 13 -5.55 26.44 17.21
CA ALA A 13 -5.65 26.79 15.80
C ALA A 13 -6.52 25.72 15.10
N PRO A 14 -7.67 26.09 14.51
CA PRO A 14 -8.53 25.12 13.83
C PRO A 14 -7.73 24.44 12.71
N SER A 15 -7.66 23.11 12.75
CA SER A 15 -7.13 22.31 11.65
C SER A 15 -7.84 22.72 10.36
N SER A 16 -7.04 22.97 9.32
CA SER A 16 -7.54 23.59 8.09
C SER A 16 -8.67 22.74 7.47
N PRO A 17 -9.78 23.35 7.02
CA PRO A 17 -10.91 22.63 6.43
C PRO A 17 -10.46 22.03 5.08
N GLY A 18 -9.92 20.81 5.13
CA GLY A 18 -9.31 20.16 3.99
C GLY A 18 -8.27 19.09 4.33
N GLU A 19 -7.89 18.93 5.60
CA GLU A 19 -6.95 17.89 6.01
C GLU A 19 -7.60 16.50 5.86
N VAL A 20 -7.39 15.88 4.71
CA VAL A 20 -7.71 14.47 4.49
C VAL A 20 -6.96 13.70 5.57
N HIS A 21 -7.68 13.19 6.57
CA HIS A 21 -7.13 12.37 7.63
C HIS A 21 -6.49 11.13 7.02
N ARG A 22 -5.21 11.23 6.67
CA ARG A 22 -4.40 10.11 6.21
C ARG A 22 -4.10 9.28 7.44
N LEU A 23 -4.29 7.98 7.33
CA LEU A 23 -4.00 7.01 8.39
C LEU A 23 -2.66 6.35 8.06
N PRO A 24 -1.51 7.02 8.30
CA PRO A 24 -0.19 6.51 7.90
C PRO A 24 0.13 5.16 8.54
N GLY A 25 -0.42 4.87 9.72
CA GLY A 25 -0.27 3.58 10.38
C GLY A 25 -0.84 2.41 9.57
N LEU A 26 -1.96 2.60 8.87
CA LEU A 26 -2.55 1.56 8.02
C LEU A 26 -1.73 1.34 6.75
N ASP A 27 -1.16 2.41 6.19
CA ASP A 27 -0.27 2.30 5.04
C ASP A 27 1.05 1.58 5.41
N LEU A 28 1.60 1.85 6.60
CA LEU A 28 2.77 1.12 7.13
C LEU A 28 2.45 -0.36 7.36
N LEU A 29 1.33 -0.66 8.00
CA LEU A 29 0.93 -2.05 8.27
C LEU A 29 0.71 -2.82 6.96
N ARG A 30 0.16 -2.15 5.93
CA ARG A 30 0.07 -2.72 4.58
C ARG A 30 1.45 -2.97 3.98
N ALA A 31 2.41 -2.04 4.13
CA ALA A 31 3.76 -2.23 3.64
C ALA A 31 4.44 -3.44 4.31
N ILE A 32 4.30 -3.59 5.62
CA ILE A 32 4.79 -4.76 6.37
C ILE A 32 4.15 -6.05 5.86
N ALA A 33 2.84 -6.05 5.62
CA ALA A 33 2.12 -7.20 5.08
C ALA A 33 2.64 -7.61 3.69
N VAL A 34 2.88 -6.65 2.79
CA VAL A 34 3.48 -6.92 1.47
C VAL A 34 4.89 -7.50 1.60
N LEU A 35 5.73 -6.93 2.47
CA LEU A 35 7.08 -7.44 2.70
C LEU A 35 7.06 -8.88 3.20
N TRP A 36 6.15 -9.22 4.12
CA TRP A 36 5.98 -10.59 4.60
C TRP A 36 5.60 -11.53 3.45
N VAL A 37 4.64 -11.15 2.61
CA VAL A 37 4.23 -11.96 1.44
C VAL A 37 5.38 -12.16 0.45
N MET A 38 6.17 -11.11 0.20
CA MET A 38 7.35 -11.18 -0.68
C MET A 38 8.41 -12.12 -0.10
N LEU A 39 8.75 -11.96 1.18
CA LEU A 39 9.70 -12.84 1.88
C LEU A 39 9.28 -14.30 1.77
N PHE A 40 8.00 -14.59 2.05
CA PHE A 40 7.47 -15.94 1.92
C PHE A 40 7.70 -16.54 0.53
N HIS A 41 7.36 -15.81 -0.54
CA HIS A 41 7.53 -16.29 -1.92
C HIS A 41 9.00 -16.40 -2.34
N SER A 42 9.89 -15.55 -1.81
CA SER A 42 11.32 -15.65 -2.09
C SER A 42 11.94 -16.93 -1.52
N PHE A 43 11.56 -17.31 -0.28
CA PHE A 43 12.11 -18.50 0.38
C PHE A 43 11.56 -19.83 -0.16
N LEU A 44 10.43 -19.81 -0.88
CA LEU A 44 9.89 -20.99 -1.57
C LEU A 44 10.80 -21.49 -2.71
N ASN A 45 11.64 -20.63 -3.29
CA ASN A 45 12.49 -21.00 -4.43
C ASN A 45 13.87 -21.54 -4.03
N GLU A 46 14.34 -21.26 -2.80
CA GLU A 46 15.69 -21.64 -2.34
C GLU A 46 15.68 -22.52 -1.07
N GLY A 47 14.53 -22.67 -0.40
CA GLY A 47 14.39 -23.40 0.86
C GLY A 47 14.86 -22.55 2.04
N PRO A 48 14.02 -22.34 3.09
CA PRO A 48 14.42 -21.51 4.21
C PRO A 48 15.49 -22.20 5.07
N ASP A 49 16.51 -21.44 5.50
CA ASP A 49 17.36 -21.83 6.64
C ASP A 49 16.48 -22.15 7.87
N GLU A 50 16.90 -23.07 8.74
CA GLU A 50 16.10 -23.55 9.89
C GLU A 50 15.54 -22.41 10.79
N GLY A 51 16.21 -21.25 10.80
CA GLY A 51 15.75 -20.05 11.52
C GLY A 51 14.50 -19.36 10.94
N PHE A 52 14.15 -19.59 9.68
CA PHE A 52 13.04 -18.93 8.96
C PHE A 52 11.85 -19.86 8.64
N ALA A 53 11.88 -21.11 9.11
CA ALA A 53 10.78 -22.06 8.92
C ALA A 53 9.44 -21.52 9.48
N TRP A 54 9.47 -20.75 10.58
CA TRP A 54 8.28 -20.13 11.15
C TRP A 54 7.63 -19.14 10.17
N LEU A 55 8.42 -18.37 9.42
CA LEU A 55 7.92 -17.38 8.47
C LEU A 55 7.19 -18.06 7.30
N CYS A 56 7.64 -19.26 6.94
CA CYS A 56 7.00 -20.09 5.92
C CYS A 56 5.68 -20.69 6.40
N HIS A 57 5.58 -21.10 7.66
CA HIS A 57 4.32 -21.62 8.22
C HIS A 57 3.21 -20.56 8.30
N TYR A 58 3.62 -19.29 8.48
CA TYR A 58 2.74 -18.17 8.75
C TYR A 58 2.62 -17.16 7.59
N GLY A 59 3.22 -17.45 6.43
CA GLY A 59 3.22 -16.54 5.28
C GLY A 59 1.83 -16.18 4.75
N TRP A 60 0.85 -17.06 4.92
CA TRP A 60 -0.56 -16.84 4.54
C TRP A 60 -1.20 -15.67 5.30
N MET A 61 -0.81 -15.42 6.56
CA MET A 61 -1.36 -14.31 7.35
C MET A 61 -1.00 -12.94 6.75
N GLY A 62 0.15 -12.83 6.07
CA GLY A 62 0.54 -11.60 5.38
C GLY A 62 -0.45 -11.24 4.26
N VAL A 63 -0.95 -12.26 3.55
CA VAL A 63 -1.95 -12.10 2.48
C VAL A 63 -3.28 -11.62 3.06
N ASP A 64 -3.77 -12.27 4.11
CA ASP A 64 -5.03 -11.91 4.77
C ASP A 64 -4.98 -10.48 5.34
N LEU A 65 -3.91 -10.13 6.04
CA LEU A 65 -3.72 -8.80 6.59
C LEU A 65 -3.70 -7.73 5.48
N PHE A 66 -2.96 -7.99 4.39
CA PHE A 66 -2.91 -7.07 3.26
C PHE A 66 -4.29 -6.84 2.63
N PHE A 67 -5.06 -7.91 2.42
CA PHE A 67 -6.38 -7.81 1.81
C PHE A 67 -7.40 -7.11 2.70
N VAL A 68 -7.43 -7.42 4.00
CA VAL A 68 -8.33 -6.75 4.96
C VAL A 68 -8.05 -5.25 5.04
N LEU A 69 -6.78 -4.86 5.18
CA LEU A 69 -6.40 -3.44 5.24
C LEU A 69 -6.69 -2.70 3.94
N SER A 70 -6.42 -3.34 2.80
CA SER A 70 -6.71 -2.77 1.49
C SER A 70 -8.21 -2.60 1.28
N GLY A 71 -9.01 -3.59 1.69
CA GLY A 71 -10.47 -3.53 1.66
C GLY A 71 -11.03 -2.39 2.50
N TYR A 72 -10.54 -2.22 3.73
CA TYR A 72 -10.93 -1.12 4.61
C TYR A 72 -10.58 0.26 4.01
N LEU A 73 -9.35 0.45 3.50
CA LEU A 73 -8.92 1.71 2.90
C LEU A 73 -9.67 2.03 1.59
N ILE A 74 -9.90 1.03 0.74
CA ILE A 74 -10.69 1.21 -0.48
C ILE A 74 -12.15 1.50 -0.14
N GLY A 75 -12.72 0.75 0.78
CA GLY A 75 -14.10 0.90 1.25
C GLY A 75 -14.35 2.29 1.84
N SER A 76 -13.47 2.76 2.73
CA SER A 76 -13.56 4.12 3.30
C SER A 76 -13.43 5.22 2.24
N GLN A 77 -12.62 5.02 1.18
CA GLN A 77 -12.52 5.97 0.06
C GLN A 77 -13.80 6.04 -0.80
N VAL A 78 -14.48 4.90 -0.99
CA VAL A 78 -15.70 4.79 -1.80
C VAL A 78 -16.94 5.20 -1.00
N LEU A 79 -17.06 4.74 0.24
CA LEU A 79 -18.23 4.95 1.12
C LEU A 79 -18.13 6.22 1.96
N GLY A 80 -16.93 6.76 2.20
CA GLY A 80 -16.74 8.01 2.95
C GLY A 80 -17.53 9.20 2.39
N PRO A 81 -17.61 9.41 1.06
CA PRO A 81 -18.50 10.41 0.46
C PRO A 81 -19.99 10.15 0.75
N LEU A 82 -20.42 8.89 0.75
CA LEU A 82 -21.82 8.52 1.00
C LEU A 82 -22.24 8.88 2.44
N ALA A 83 -21.35 8.64 3.41
CA ALA A 83 -21.55 9.06 4.80
C ALA A 83 -21.67 10.59 4.97
N ARG A 84 -21.16 11.38 4.01
CA ARG A 84 -21.28 12.84 3.95
C ARG A 84 -22.44 13.33 3.07
N GLY A 85 -23.33 12.43 2.64
CA GLY A 85 -24.47 12.76 1.77
C GLY A 85 -24.09 13.04 0.31
N GLN A 86 -22.86 12.76 -0.11
CA GLN A 86 -22.39 12.95 -1.48
C GLN A 86 -22.73 11.74 -2.35
N ARG A 87 -22.90 11.96 -3.66
CA ARG A 87 -23.10 10.88 -4.65
C ARG A 87 -21.82 10.04 -4.80
N LEU A 88 -22.00 8.74 -4.99
CA LEU A 88 -20.89 7.84 -5.33
C LEU A 88 -20.32 8.20 -6.69
N SER A 89 -19.02 8.51 -6.75
CA SER A 89 -18.28 8.72 -8.00
C SER A 89 -17.29 7.60 -8.20
N PHE A 90 -17.74 6.52 -8.86
CA PHE A 90 -16.87 5.42 -9.26
C PHE A 90 -15.82 5.90 -10.27
N GLY A 91 -16.21 6.76 -11.24
CA GLY A 91 -15.28 7.32 -12.21
C GLY A 91 -14.12 8.09 -11.55
N GLY A 92 -14.43 8.97 -10.58
CA GLY A 92 -13.39 9.70 -9.85
C GLY A 92 -12.50 8.79 -8.99
N PHE A 93 -13.08 7.73 -8.42
CA PHE A 93 -12.31 6.71 -7.69
C PHE A 93 -11.33 5.96 -8.60
N TYR A 94 -11.80 5.44 -9.72
CA TYR A 94 -10.95 4.73 -10.68
C TYR A 94 -9.91 5.64 -11.29
N LEU A 95 -10.23 6.90 -11.57
CA LEU A 95 -9.26 7.86 -12.11
C LEU A 95 -8.11 8.14 -11.13
N ARG A 96 -8.40 8.38 -9.85
CA ARG A 96 -7.36 8.53 -8.81
C ARG A 96 -6.52 7.27 -8.67
N ARG A 97 -7.15 6.09 -8.75
CA ARG A 97 -6.45 4.81 -8.68
C ARG A 97 -5.57 4.58 -9.91
N ALA A 98 -6.05 4.94 -11.09
CA ALA A 98 -5.32 4.88 -12.35
C ALA A 98 -4.05 5.74 -12.28
N PHE A 99 -4.16 7.00 -11.87
CA PHE A 99 -3.00 7.89 -11.70
C PHE A 99 -2.00 7.42 -10.63
N ARG A 100 -2.40 6.51 -9.73
CA ARG A 100 -1.48 5.90 -8.75
C ARG A 100 -0.79 4.63 -9.26
N ILE A 101 -1.50 3.81 -10.05
CA ILE A 101 -1.01 2.48 -10.48
C ILE A 101 -0.33 2.54 -11.85
N LEU A 102 -0.90 3.28 -12.82
CA LEU A 102 -0.35 3.36 -14.17
C LEU A 102 1.11 3.84 -14.22
N PRO A 103 1.56 4.85 -13.44
CA PRO A 103 2.94 5.30 -13.55
C PRO A 103 3.95 4.20 -13.23
N ALA A 104 3.71 3.43 -12.16
CA ALA A 104 4.57 2.31 -11.79
C ALA A 104 4.49 1.18 -12.83
N PHE A 105 3.28 0.85 -13.31
CA PHE A 105 3.08 -0.15 -14.34
C PHE A 105 3.81 0.21 -15.64
N LEU A 106 3.64 1.44 -16.13
CA LEU A 106 4.29 1.92 -17.35
C LEU A 106 5.80 1.98 -17.20
N ALA A 107 6.32 2.34 -16.02
CA ALA A 107 7.75 2.31 -15.75
C ALA A 107 8.30 0.87 -15.84
N VAL A 108 7.67 -0.09 -15.17
CA VAL A 108 8.06 -1.51 -15.23
C VAL A 108 7.93 -2.06 -16.65
N LEU A 109 6.84 -1.72 -17.36
CA LEU A 109 6.62 -2.12 -18.75
C LEU A 109 7.70 -1.54 -19.67
N ALA A 110 8.07 -0.28 -19.48
CA ALA A 110 9.16 0.35 -20.23
C ALA A 110 10.50 -0.34 -19.95
N VAL A 111 10.82 -0.66 -18.69
CA VAL A 111 12.02 -1.42 -18.33
C VAL A 111 12.02 -2.78 -19.04
N TYR A 112 10.91 -3.52 -18.96
CA TYR A 112 10.78 -4.83 -19.62
C TYR A 112 10.95 -4.74 -21.15
N LEU A 113 10.38 -3.72 -21.78
CA LEU A 113 10.50 -3.53 -23.23
C LEU A 113 11.87 -3.00 -23.66
N LEU A 114 12.51 -2.14 -22.88
CA LEU A 114 13.74 -1.44 -23.30
C LEU A 114 15.02 -2.12 -22.81
N VAL A 115 14.94 -3.03 -21.84
CA VAL A 115 16.10 -3.76 -21.29
C VAL A 115 16.05 -5.21 -21.78
N PRO A 116 16.80 -5.57 -22.84
CA PRO A 116 16.76 -6.92 -23.41
C PRO A 116 17.11 -8.03 -22.41
N GLY A 117 17.96 -7.74 -21.42
CA GLY A 117 18.31 -8.69 -20.36
C GLY A 117 17.19 -9.01 -19.37
N PHE A 118 16.08 -8.26 -19.39
CA PHE A 118 14.85 -8.58 -18.65
C PHE A 118 13.85 -9.38 -19.49
N ARG A 119 14.06 -9.46 -20.80
CA ARG A 119 13.27 -10.35 -21.66
C ARG A 119 13.76 -11.77 -21.41
N GLU A 120 12.81 -12.68 -21.31
CA GLU A 120 13.04 -14.12 -21.12
C GLU A 120 14.25 -14.61 -21.92
N SER A 121 15.22 -15.23 -21.24
CA SER A 121 16.39 -15.85 -21.89
C SER A 121 15.92 -16.80 -23.01
N PRO A 122 16.62 -16.85 -24.16
CA PRO A 122 16.31 -17.81 -25.21
C PRO A 122 16.34 -19.23 -24.62
N GLY A 123 15.18 -19.91 -24.60
CA GLY A 123 15.00 -21.23 -23.95
C GLY A 123 13.62 -21.52 -23.35
N LEU A 124 12.69 -20.54 -23.32
CA LEU A 124 11.29 -20.72 -22.89
C LEU A 124 10.34 -20.99 -24.08
N GLU A 125 10.80 -21.73 -25.09
CA GLU A 125 9.88 -22.21 -26.11
C GLU A 125 9.05 -23.35 -25.50
N PRO A 126 7.70 -23.26 -25.45
CA PRO A 126 6.88 -24.41 -25.12
C PRO A 126 7.14 -25.48 -26.19
N ALA A 127 7.61 -26.64 -25.74
CA ALA A 127 7.82 -27.83 -26.57
C ALA A 127 6.52 -28.29 -27.25
#